data_AF-A0AAU8E695-F1
#
_entry.id   AF-A0AAU8E695-F1
#
_cell.length_a   1.000
_cell.length_b   1.000
_cell.length_c   1.000
_cell.angle_alpha   90.00
_cell.angle_beta   90.00
_cell.angle_gamma   90.00
#
_symmetry.space_group_name_H-M   'P 1'
#
loop_
_entity.id
_entity.type
_entity.pdbx_description
1 polymer ?
#
loop_
_entity_poly.entity_id
_entity_poly.type
_entity_poly.pdbx_seq_one_letter_code
_entity_poly.pdbx_strand_id
1 'polypeptide(L)'
;MQIEAGIAITGISGGAGVVPGALLIAHGANNIAESAANIYNGPDAPSAQGPIRQGYKVLFKDSYKGNVAYYSTDLILSGFGAFRVVRKPGSAQLFRFDPMSHEKAYRQAGVLALLFEGLADSITLNMIAEEVRSRESVEN
;
A
#
# COMPACT_ATOMS: atom_id res chain seq x y z
N MET A 1 -0.44 -4.58 -4.07
CA MET A 1 -1.23 -4.14 -5.27
C MET A 1 -0.95 -2.70 -5.72
N GLN A 2 -0.19 -1.92 -4.96
CA GLN A 2 0.03 -0.48 -5.19
C GLN A 2 0.90 -0.18 -6.43
N ILE A 3 1.94 -0.99 -6.70
CA ILE A 3 2.83 -0.82 -7.86
C ILE A 3 2.04 -0.91 -9.18
N GLU A 4 1.22 -1.95 -9.32
CA GLU A 4 0.38 -2.16 -10.51
C GLU A 4 -0.63 -1.01 -10.69
N ALA A 5 -1.26 -0.57 -9.60
CA ALA A 5 -2.17 0.58 -9.63
C ALA A 5 -1.45 1.86 -10.08
N GLY A 6 -0.22 2.10 -9.60
CA GLY A 6 0.57 3.27 -9.98
C GLY A 6 1.01 3.24 -11.45
N ILE A 7 1.41 2.08 -11.97
CA ILE A 7 1.69 1.89 -13.41
C ILE A 7 0.44 2.17 -14.24
N ALA A 8 -0.70 1.61 -13.84
CA ALA A 8 -1.97 1.81 -14.54
C ALA A 8 -2.42 3.28 -14.55
N ILE A 9 -2.33 3.98 -13.41
CA ILE A 9 -2.66 5.40 -13.31
C ILE A 9 -1.74 6.26 -14.18
N THR A 10 -0.45 5.93 -14.22
CA THR A 10 0.52 6.62 -15.07
C THR A 10 0.18 6.45 -16.56
N GLY A 11 -0.10 5.23 -17.00
CA GLY A 11 -0.36 4.92 -18.40
C GLY A 11 -1.72 5.40 -18.91
N ILE A 12 -2.81 5.11 -18.16
CA ILE A 12 -4.20 5.38 -18.61
C ILE A 12 -4.48 6.88 -18.70
N SER A 13 -3.80 7.68 -17.88
CA SER A 13 -4.00 9.14 -17.82
C SER A 13 -3.29 9.92 -18.93
N GLY A 14 -2.58 9.25 -19.86
CA GLY A 14 -1.77 9.93 -20.87
C GLY A 14 -0.63 10.76 -20.24
N GLY A 15 -0.11 10.34 -19.08
CA GLY A 15 0.97 11.02 -18.37
C GLY A 15 0.52 12.01 -17.28
N ALA A 16 -0.74 12.44 -17.24
CA ALA A 16 -1.22 13.35 -16.19
C ALA A 16 -1.16 12.72 -14.78
N GLY A 17 -1.22 11.39 -14.70
CA GLY A 17 -1.13 10.60 -13.49
C GLY A 17 0.28 10.17 -13.11
N VAL A 18 1.34 10.69 -13.74
CA VAL A 18 2.73 10.33 -13.41
C VAL A 18 3.05 10.60 -11.94
N VAL A 19 2.68 11.76 -11.41
CA VAL A 19 2.97 12.11 -10.01
C VAL A 19 2.25 11.18 -9.03
N PRO A 20 0.89 11.04 -9.07
CA PRO A 20 0.22 10.12 -8.16
C PRO A 20 0.61 8.65 -8.42
N GLY A 21 0.88 8.28 -9.66
CA GLY A 21 1.35 6.93 -10.02
C GLY A 21 2.73 6.61 -9.46
N ALA A 22 3.67 7.55 -9.53
CA ALA A 22 5.00 7.40 -8.93
C ALA A 22 4.93 7.29 -7.41
N LEU A 23 4.06 8.05 -6.74
CA LEU A 23 3.85 7.95 -5.30
C LEU A 23 3.31 6.57 -4.90
N LEU A 24 2.36 6.02 -5.66
CA LEU A 24 1.84 4.66 -5.44
C LEU A 24 2.91 3.57 -5.62
N ILE A 25 3.74 3.71 -6.66
CA ILE A 25 4.86 2.79 -6.90
C ILE A 25 5.87 2.89 -5.76
N ALA A 26 6.22 4.11 -5.33
CA ALA A 26 7.15 4.35 -4.25
C ALA A 26 6.65 3.78 -2.91
N HIS A 27 5.38 4.00 -2.56
CA HIS A 27 4.76 3.39 -1.38
C HIS A 27 4.78 1.86 -1.46
N GLY A 28 4.36 1.28 -2.59
CA GLY A 28 4.34 -0.17 -2.75
C GLY A 28 5.73 -0.82 -2.67
N ALA A 29 6.74 -0.18 -3.26
CA ALA A 29 8.12 -0.65 -3.17
C ALA A 29 8.68 -0.56 -1.74
N ASN A 30 8.40 0.55 -1.04
CA ASN A 30 8.82 0.74 0.35
C ASN A 30 8.17 -0.29 1.28
N ASN A 31 6.86 -0.53 1.13
CA ASN A 31 6.15 -1.55 1.90
C ASN A 31 6.72 -2.95 1.63
N ILE A 32 6.92 -3.36 0.37
CA ILE A 32 7.53 -4.67 0.07
C ILE A 32 8.90 -4.82 0.76
N ALA A 33 9.75 -3.79 0.70
CA ALA A 33 11.08 -3.83 1.31
C ALA A 33 11.01 -3.91 2.84
N GLU A 34 10.18 -3.08 3.48
CA GLU A 34 10.00 -3.09 4.94
C GLU A 34 9.37 -4.40 5.42
N SER A 35 8.29 -4.86 4.76
CA SER A 35 7.59 -6.10 5.10
C SER A 35 8.48 -7.33 4.91
N ALA A 36 9.25 -7.40 3.81
CA ALA A 36 10.22 -8.49 3.61
C ALA A 36 11.31 -8.49 4.69
N ALA A 37 11.83 -7.31 5.04
CA ALA A 37 12.82 -7.18 6.12
C ALA A 37 12.24 -7.58 7.49
N ASN A 38 11.00 -7.18 7.80
CA ASN A 38 10.33 -7.56 9.03
C ASN A 38 10.07 -9.08 9.11
N ILE A 39 9.66 -9.70 8.01
CA ILE A 39 9.49 -11.16 7.94
C ILE A 39 10.84 -11.87 8.14
N TYR A 40 11.90 -11.38 7.49
CA TYR A 40 13.22 -11.98 7.57
C TYR A 40 13.87 -11.85 8.96
N ASN A 41 13.76 -10.66 9.57
CA ASN A 41 14.35 -10.39 10.89
C ASN A 41 13.52 -10.99 12.03
N GLY A 42 12.24 -11.31 11.79
CA GLY A 42 11.33 -11.84 12.79
C GLY A 42 10.69 -10.75 13.66
N PRO A 43 9.70 -11.14 14.48
CA PRO A 43 8.85 -10.21 15.24
C PRO A 43 9.56 -9.50 16.39
N ASP A 44 10.67 -10.04 16.90
CA ASP A 44 11.40 -9.46 18.04
C ASP A 44 12.41 -8.39 17.61
N ALA A 45 12.65 -8.23 16.30
CA ALA A 45 13.57 -7.25 15.78
C ALA A 45 12.92 -5.87 15.66
N PRO A 46 13.69 -4.77 15.81
CA PRO A 46 13.18 -3.44 15.53
C PRO A 46 12.62 -3.35 14.10
N SER A 47 11.43 -2.76 13.97
CA SER A 47 10.74 -2.65 12.68
C SER A 47 11.62 -1.93 11.65
N ALA A 48 11.68 -2.48 10.45
CA ALA A 48 12.37 -1.86 9.33
C ALA A 48 11.81 -0.45 9.05
N GLN A 49 12.71 0.47 8.67
CA GLN A 49 12.37 1.87 8.38
C GLN A 49 12.95 2.28 7.03
N GLY A 50 12.08 2.41 6.05
CA GLY A 50 12.38 2.89 4.72
C GLY A 50 12.21 4.41 4.56
N PRO A 51 12.71 4.97 3.45
CA PRO A 51 12.71 6.42 3.20
C PRO A 51 11.31 7.04 3.14
N ILE A 52 10.30 6.32 2.65
CA ILE A 52 8.93 6.86 2.57
C ILE A 52 8.38 7.10 3.98
N ARG A 53 8.53 6.13 4.89
CA ARG A 53 8.14 6.27 6.31
C ARG A 53 8.85 7.46 6.98
N GLN A 54 10.14 7.63 6.72
CA GLN A 54 10.88 8.79 7.23
C GLN A 54 10.33 10.13 6.71
N GLY A 55 9.94 10.18 5.43
CA GLY A 55 9.28 11.34 4.84
C GLY A 55 8.01 11.75 5.59
N TYR A 56 7.19 10.78 6.01
CA TYR A 56 6.00 11.06 6.83
C TYR A 56 6.39 11.64 8.20
N LYS A 57 7.38 11.08 8.90
CA LYS A 57 7.84 11.64 10.18
C LYS A 57 8.29 13.09 10.06
N VAL A 58 9.02 13.42 8.99
CA VAL A 58 9.44 14.80 8.69
C VAL A 58 8.23 15.69 8.40
N LEU A 59 7.29 15.24 7.56
CA LEU A 59 6.10 15.99 7.20
C LEU A 59 5.22 16.32 8.41
N PHE A 60 5.02 15.36 9.30
CA PHE A 60 4.21 15.50 10.50
C PHE A 60 4.97 16.09 11.69
N LYS A 61 6.30 16.25 11.57
CA LYS A 61 7.22 16.73 12.61
C LYS A 61 7.11 15.96 13.93
N ASP A 62 6.70 14.71 13.85
CA ASP A 62 6.42 13.84 15.00
C ASP A 62 6.51 12.38 14.56
N SER A 63 7.26 11.58 15.31
CA SER A 63 7.49 10.17 14.97
C SER A 63 6.22 9.34 15.05
N TYR A 64 5.39 9.56 16.07
CA TYR A 64 4.15 8.81 16.29
C TYR A 64 3.14 9.13 15.19
N LYS A 65 2.84 10.42 14.98
CA LYS A 65 1.90 10.87 13.93
C LYS A 65 2.39 10.47 12.54
N GLY A 66 3.70 10.59 12.29
CA GLY A 66 4.29 10.17 11.02
C GLY A 66 4.15 8.66 10.76
N ASN A 67 4.42 7.83 11.77
CA ASN A 67 4.25 6.38 11.68
C ASN A 67 2.80 5.98 11.43
N VAL A 68 1.88 6.49 12.26
CA VAL A 68 0.44 6.19 12.13
C VAL A 68 -0.08 6.64 10.77
N ALA A 69 0.30 7.84 10.31
CA ALA A 69 -0.11 8.34 9.00
C ALA A 69 0.45 7.50 7.84
N TYR A 70 1.71 7.08 7.91
CA TYR A 70 2.32 6.20 6.92
C TYR A 70 1.59 4.85 6.83
N TYR A 71 1.43 4.16 7.95
CA TYR A 71 0.78 2.84 8.00
C TYR A 71 -0.70 2.90 7.61
N SER A 72 -1.41 3.95 8.06
CA SER A 72 -2.80 4.15 7.68
C SER A 72 -2.94 4.42 6.19
N THR A 73 -2.05 5.22 5.61
CA THR A 73 -2.02 5.47 4.17
C THR A 73 -1.73 4.20 3.40
N ASP A 74 -0.77 3.41 3.86
CA ASP A 74 -0.43 2.13 3.25
C ASP A 74 -1.64 1.15 3.18
N LEU A 75 -2.39 1.01 4.28
CA LEU A 75 -3.61 0.19 4.30
C LEU A 75 -4.70 0.73 3.36
N ILE A 76 -4.89 2.05 3.32
CA ILE A 76 -5.84 2.69 2.38
C ILE A 76 -5.43 2.41 0.93
N LEU A 77 -4.14 2.52 0.62
CA LEU A 77 -3.60 2.28 -0.72
C LEU A 77 -3.63 0.81 -1.12
N SER A 78 -3.36 -0.11 -0.18
CA SER A 78 -3.57 -1.56 -0.36
C SER A 78 -5.03 -1.85 -0.72
N GLY A 79 -5.97 -1.38 0.11
CA GLY A 79 -7.41 -1.53 -0.14
C GLY A 79 -7.85 -0.92 -1.47
N PHE A 80 -7.41 0.30 -1.78
CA PHE A 80 -7.68 0.92 -3.07
C PHE A 80 -7.12 0.08 -4.23
N GLY A 81 -5.89 -0.40 -4.11
CA GLY A 81 -5.26 -1.28 -5.09
C GLY A 81 -6.04 -2.57 -5.33
N ALA A 82 -6.61 -3.18 -4.28
CA ALA A 82 -7.40 -4.40 -4.35
C ALA A 82 -8.79 -4.21 -4.96
N PHE A 83 -9.48 -3.16 -4.52
CA PHE A 83 -10.89 -2.93 -4.78
C PHE A 83 -11.15 -1.94 -5.91
N ARG A 84 -10.11 -1.37 -6.52
CA ARG A 84 -10.26 -0.60 -7.77
C ARG A 84 -10.86 -1.48 -8.87
N VAL A 85 -11.62 -0.85 -9.74
CA VAL A 85 -12.24 -1.49 -10.90
C VAL A 85 -11.24 -1.46 -12.05
N VAL A 86 -11.01 -2.63 -12.66
CA VAL A 86 -10.08 -2.85 -13.77
C VAL A 86 -10.80 -3.55 -14.92
N ARG A 87 -10.32 -3.35 -16.15
CA ARG A 87 -10.86 -4.03 -17.33
C ARG A 87 -10.51 -5.52 -17.26
N LYS A 88 -11.49 -6.38 -17.54
CA LYS A 88 -11.29 -7.84 -17.63
C LYS A 88 -10.31 -8.16 -18.76
N PRO A 89 -9.35 -9.08 -18.57
CA PRO A 89 -8.46 -9.51 -19.63
C PRO A 89 -9.29 -10.13 -20.76
N GLY A 90 -8.98 -9.78 -22.01
CA GLY A 90 -9.70 -10.30 -23.18
C GLY A 90 -11.10 -9.73 -23.43
N SER A 91 -11.60 -8.78 -22.61
CA SER A 91 -12.87 -8.11 -22.87
C SER A 91 -12.74 -7.07 -24.00
N ALA A 92 -13.74 -6.97 -24.89
CA ALA A 92 -13.87 -5.84 -25.81
C ALA A 92 -14.61 -4.69 -25.11
N GLN A 93 -14.07 -3.47 -25.19
CA GLN A 93 -14.65 -2.29 -24.55
C GLN A 93 -15.28 -1.38 -25.59
N LEU A 94 -16.62 -1.38 -25.64
CA LEU A 94 -17.38 -0.46 -26.50
C LEU A 94 -17.67 0.88 -25.80
N PHE A 95 -17.73 0.89 -24.46
CA PHE A 95 -18.00 2.08 -23.65
C PHE A 95 -16.96 2.26 -22.53
N ARG A 96 -16.66 3.51 -22.13
CA ARG A 96 -15.66 3.83 -21.09
C ARG A 96 -15.88 3.08 -19.77
N PHE A 97 -17.13 2.80 -19.41
CA PHE A 97 -17.47 1.94 -18.28
C PHE A 97 -18.66 1.05 -18.63
N ASP A 98 -18.47 -0.25 -18.49
CA ASP A 98 -19.53 -1.26 -18.60
C ASP A 98 -19.26 -2.37 -17.58
N PRO A 99 -20.22 -2.70 -16.70
CA PRO A 99 -20.06 -3.75 -15.70
C PRO A 99 -19.76 -5.14 -16.28
N MET A 100 -20.08 -5.41 -17.56
CA MET A 100 -19.71 -6.69 -18.16
C MET A 100 -18.22 -6.82 -18.43
N SER A 101 -17.55 -5.72 -18.80
CA SER A 101 -16.13 -5.69 -19.21
C SER A 101 -15.17 -5.35 -18.06
N HIS A 102 -15.66 -5.15 -16.84
CA HIS A 102 -14.84 -4.76 -15.69
C HIS A 102 -15.02 -5.67 -14.48
N GLU A 103 -14.01 -5.75 -13.64
CA GLU A 103 -14.02 -6.47 -12.37
C GLU A 103 -13.08 -5.81 -11.35
N LYS A 104 -12.98 -6.37 -10.15
CA LYS A 104 -12.08 -5.88 -9.10
C LYS A 104 -10.66 -6.39 -9.33
N ALA A 105 -9.65 -5.56 -9.06
CA ALA A 105 -8.25 -5.91 -9.30
C ALA A 105 -7.82 -7.19 -8.58
N TYR A 106 -8.31 -7.46 -7.36
CA TYR A 106 -8.01 -8.71 -6.65
C TYR A 106 -8.44 -9.98 -7.42
N ARG A 107 -9.39 -9.90 -8.36
CA ARG A 107 -9.80 -11.03 -9.21
C ARG A 107 -8.77 -11.38 -10.29
N GLN A 108 -7.92 -10.41 -10.64
CA GLN A 108 -6.84 -10.58 -11.62
C GLN A 108 -5.48 -10.82 -10.94
N ALA A 109 -5.38 -10.54 -9.64
CA ALA A 109 -4.17 -10.77 -8.87
C ALA A 109 -3.87 -12.27 -8.72
N GLY A 110 -2.58 -12.63 -8.79
CA GLY A 110 -2.14 -13.99 -8.52
C GLY A 110 -2.28 -14.36 -7.04
N VAL A 111 -2.48 -15.65 -6.74
CA VAL A 111 -2.65 -16.16 -5.36
C VAL A 111 -1.49 -15.76 -4.45
N LEU A 112 -0.25 -15.85 -4.93
CA LEU A 112 0.94 -15.45 -4.17
C LEU A 112 0.94 -13.95 -3.85
N ALA A 113 0.49 -13.11 -4.79
CA ALA A 113 0.39 -11.67 -4.56
C ALA A 113 -0.66 -11.34 -3.51
N LEU A 114 -1.81 -12.02 -3.53
CA LEU A 114 -2.86 -11.85 -2.52
C LEU A 114 -2.40 -12.31 -1.13
N LEU A 115 -1.69 -13.44 -1.04
CA LEU A 115 -1.11 -13.92 0.22
C LEU A 115 -0.08 -12.94 0.77
N PHE A 116 0.81 -12.43 -0.08
CA PHE A 116 1.80 -11.45 0.34
C PHE A 116 1.14 -10.15 0.82
N GLU A 117 0.13 -9.63 0.11
CA GLU A 117 -0.58 -8.43 0.57
C GLU A 117 -1.27 -8.68 1.92
N GLY A 118 -1.95 -9.81 2.08
CA GLY A 118 -2.62 -10.14 3.34
C GLY A 118 -1.64 -10.25 4.52
N LEU A 119 -0.45 -10.82 4.31
CA LEU A 119 0.60 -10.89 5.32
C LEU A 119 1.17 -9.50 5.64
N ALA A 120 1.47 -8.71 4.61
CA ALA A 120 1.99 -7.34 4.77
C ALA A 120 0.98 -6.45 5.52
N ASP A 121 -0.30 -6.47 5.13
CA ASP A 121 -1.36 -5.70 5.79
C ASP A 121 -1.55 -6.11 7.26
N SER A 122 -1.41 -7.40 7.57
CA SER A 122 -1.44 -7.89 8.95
C SER A 122 -0.28 -7.35 9.79
N ILE A 123 0.93 -7.34 9.22
CA ILE A 123 2.11 -6.72 9.87
C ILE A 123 1.87 -5.22 10.07
N THR A 124 1.38 -4.51 9.06
CA THR A 124 1.08 -3.07 9.14
C THR A 124 0.06 -2.77 10.25
N LEU A 125 -1.00 -3.58 10.40
CA LEU A 125 -1.98 -3.43 11.48
C LEU A 125 -1.35 -3.63 12.88
N ASN A 126 -0.48 -4.63 13.04
CA ASN A 126 0.24 -4.84 14.30
C ASN A 126 1.14 -3.64 14.63
N MET A 127 1.83 -3.08 13.64
CA MET A 127 2.68 -1.91 13.83
C MET A 127 1.88 -0.67 14.27
N ILE A 128 0.66 -0.47 13.75
CA ILE A 128 -0.24 0.58 14.24
C ILE A 128 -0.60 0.33 15.71
N ALA A 129 -0.96 -0.91 16.06
CA ALA A 129 -1.34 -1.26 17.43
C ALA A 129 -0.19 -1.07 18.42
N GLU A 130 1.04 -1.40 18.02
CA GLU A 130 2.26 -1.17 18.81
C GLU A 130 2.55 0.32 19.00
N GLU A 131 2.43 1.13 17.95
CA GLU A 131 2.64 2.57 17.99
C GLU A 131 1.64 3.26 18.95
N VAL A 132 0.36 2.86 18.89
CA VAL A 132 -0.69 3.35 19.82
C VAL A 132 -0.37 2.94 21.26
N ARG A 133 -0.07 1.65 21.50
CA ARG A 133 0.24 1.15 22.84
C ARG A 133 1.48 1.83 23.44
N SER A 134 2.51 2.04 22.63
CA SER A 134 3.74 2.72 23.05
C SER A 134 3.43 4.17 23.46
N ARG A 135 2.57 4.87 22.70
CA ARG A 135 2.17 6.24 23.03
C ARG A 135 1.44 6.32 24.37
N GLU A 136 0.48 5.44 24.61
CA GLU A 136 -0.27 5.37 25.87
C GLU A 136 0.63 5.10 27.08
N SER A 137 1.71 4.32 26.91
CA SER A 137 2.66 4.04 27.98
C SER A 137 3.56 5.22 28.37
N VAL A 138 3.69 6.22 27.47
CA VAL A 138 4.50 7.43 27.72
C VAL A 138 3.64 8.55 28.33
N GLU A 139 2.33 8.53 28.09
CA GLU A 139 1.40 9.55 28.58
C GLU A 139 0.83 9.25 29.99
N ASN A 140 0.97 8.02 30.48
CA ASN A 140 0.60 7.59 31.84
C ASN A 140 1.81 7.57 32.78
#